data_AF-A0A137QBQ5-F1
#
_entry.id   AF-A0A137QBQ5-F1
#
_cell.length_a   1.000
_cell.length_b   1.000
_cell.length_c   1.000
_cell.angle_alpha   90.00
_cell.angle_beta   90.00
_cell.angle_gamma   90.00
#
_symmetry.space_group_name_H-M   'P 1'
#
loop_
_entity.id
_entity.type
_entity.pdbx_description
1 polymer ?
#
loop_
_entity_poly.entity_id
_entity_poly.type
_entity_poly.pdbx_seq_one_letter_code
_entity_poly.pdbx_strand_id
1 'polypeptide(L)'
;MLDKGQLQLDLKADEGGLIYAEEKRKGRKELCLVGTVFRNVCENQAALDMVDETIRESVDAQRDIRMDDAGHLSLNGFTAGSRNAPKFHWAKNIIHRNYTDDDAKKLNYRVSATFALFWNMVKGTAPEDVINDFKQFLLNTGIARMDSSGQMSYDKNGKGSYTVEIGDGSSSTKPFTFKDVELSPPCGASAENYARFIHREAQPHEFSVSWTTSRFNSAGLPDSQLGGNFFIAQYGIRIQSAANTMICWRSREWHGTSLHTVCGVDSRGSPLYHQRGISFVTSNRIPKVWRSYDKGSLSHESAAQQIFGLIPDPHGNQDIADGLKDKLDTQVISEHTRRSKRKKTLMRKAQESEMALYKSWMSRI
;
A
#
# COMPACT_ATOMS: atom_id res chain seq x y z
N MET A 1 12.79 -13.38 24.57
CA MET A 1 12.55 -12.09 25.25
C MET A 1 13.58 -11.10 24.76
N LEU A 2 13.18 -9.86 24.49
CA LEU A 2 14.11 -8.79 24.08
C LEU A 2 14.87 -8.29 25.30
N ASP A 3 16.20 -8.17 25.21
CA ASP A 3 17.02 -7.60 26.27
C ASP A 3 16.78 -6.08 26.32
N LYS A 4 16.04 -5.62 27.33
CA LYS A 4 15.71 -4.20 27.50
C LYS A 4 16.97 -3.34 27.69
N GLY A 5 18.09 -3.91 28.15
CA GLY A 5 19.37 -3.21 28.28
C GLY A 5 19.98 -2.81 26.94
N GLN A 6 19.51 -3.37 25.83
CA GLN A 6 19.98 -3.03 24.48
C GLN A 6 19.16 -1.93 23.80
N LEU A 7 18.08 -1.45 24.44
CA LEU A 7 17.29 -0.35 23.92
C LEU A 7 18.04 0.97 24.11
N GLN A 8 18.22 1.71 23.03
CA GLN A 8 18.72 3.08 23.05
C GLN A 8 17.57 4.09 23.20
N LEU A 9 16.38 3.72 22.71
CA LEU A 9 15.16 4.53 22.80
C LEU A 9 13.94 3.62 22.94
N ASP A 10 13.04 3.97 23.86
CA ASP A 10 11.78 3.28 24.10
C ASP A 10 10.63 4.30 24.12
N LEU A 11 10.07 4.58 22.94
CA LEU A 11 8.96 5.52 22.78
C LEU A 11 7.69 4.93 23.34
N LYS A 12 7.10 5.61 24.33
CA LYS A 12 5.86 5.20 24.98
C LYS A 12 4.65 5.38 24.06
N ALA A 13 3.52 4.77 24.45
CA ALA A 13 2.29 4.73 23.66
C ALA A 13 1.70 6.13 23.37
N ASP A 14 2.01 7.10 24.21
CA ASP A 14 1.60 8.51 24.15
C ASP A 14 2.70 9.44 23.60
N GLU A 15 3.90 8.91 23.34
CA GLU A 15 5.02 9.68 22.79
C GLU A 15 5.13 9.52 21.27
N GLY A 16 5.40 10.63 20.60
CA GLY A 16 5.69 10.70 19.17
C GLY A 16 6.93 11.56 18.92
N GLY A 17 7.43 11.53 17.68
CA GLY A 17 8.57 12.35 17.31
C GLY A 17 9.26 11.91 16.02
N LEU A 18 10.21 12.73 15.61
CA LEU A 18 11.16 12.44 14.54
C LEU A 18 12.40 11.82 15.14
N ILE A 19 12.87 10.72 14.57
CA ILE A 19 14.00 9.97 15.09
C ILE A 19 15.15 10.07 14.10
N TYR A 20 16.26 10.64 14.57
CA TYR A 20 17.49 10.78 13.78
C TYR A 20 18.59 9.90 14.37
N ALA A 21 19.42 9.34 13.50
CA ALA A 21 20.65 8.68 13.87
C ALA A 21 21.84 9.34 13.15
N GLU A 22 22.99 9.37 13.82
CA GLU A 22 24.23 9.78 13.18
C GLU A 22 24.76 8.65 12.30
N GLU A 23 24.91 8.91 11.00
CA GLU A 23 25.43 7.95 10.03
C GLU A 23 26.67 8.50 9.35
N LYS A 24 27.62 7.61 9.02
CA LYS A 24 28.80 8.00 8.23
C LYS A 24 28.47 7.89 6.74
N ARG A 25 28.29 9.03 6.07
CA ARG A 25 28.04 9.14 4.62
C ARG A 25 29.21 9.83 3.94
N LYS A 26 29.80 9.17 2.93
CA LYS A 26 30.95 9.68 2.16
C LYS A 26 32.10 10.22 3.05
N GLY A 27 32.35 9.57 4.18
CA GLY A 27 33.41 9.96 5.11
C GLY A 27 33.02 11.01 6.17
N ARG A 28 31.82 11.59 6.12
CA ARG A 28 31.32 12.58 7.08
C ARG A 28 30.19 12.00 7.93
N LYS A 29 30.07 12.48 9.17
CA LYS A 29 28.94 12.17 10.05
C LYS A 29 27.78 13.09 9.68
N GLU A 30 26.61 12.51 9.42
CA GLU A 30 25.40 13.21 9.03
C GLU A 30 24.23 12.69 9.88
N LEU A 31 23.37 13.60 10.36
CA LEU A 31 22.12 13.20 11.01
C LEU A 31 21.13 12.78 9.93
N CYS A 32 20.64 11.56 10.06
CA CYS A 32 19.78 10.92 9.07
C CYS A 32 18.45 10.53 9.72
N LEU A 33 17.33 10.85 9.08
CA LEU A 33 16.02 10.42 9.54
C LEU A 33 15.90 8.90 9.41
N VAL A 34 15.69 8.20 10.52
CA VAL A 34 15.60 6.71 10.54
C VAL A 34 14.19 6.22 10.84
N GLY A 35 13.37 7.07 11.46
CA GLY A 35 11.95 6.80 11.63
C GLY A 35 11.17 8.00 12.19
N THR A 36 9.85 7.87 12.19
CA THR A 36 8.94 8.83 12.78
C THR A 36 7.79 8.11 13.46
N VAL A 37 7.22 8.74 14.49
CA VAL A 37 6.02 8.27 15.17
C VAL A 37 5.08 9.44 15.37
N PHE A 38 3.87 9.35 14.83
CA PHE A 38 2.80 10.32 15.03
C PHE A 38 1.62 9.63 15.71
N ARG A 39 1.26 10.12 16.91
CA ARG A 39 0.11 9.64 17.67
C ARG A 39 -1.13 10.43 17.31
N ASN A 40 -2.29 9.78 17.42
CA ASN A 40 -3.60 10.39 17.16
C ASN A 40 -3.68 11.08 15.79
N VAL A 41 -3.13 10.45 14.76
CA VAL A 41 -2.95 11.08 13.43
C VAL A 41 -4.27 11.41 12.73
N CYS A 42 -5.34 10.68 13.04
CA CYS A 42 -6.70 10.98 12.58
C CYS A 42 -7.53 11.56 13.72
N GLU A 43 -7.84 12.85 13.67
CA GLU A 43 -8.66 13.51 14.70
C GLU A 43 -10.16 13.14 14.60
N ASN A 44 -10.61 12.71 13.42
CA ASN A 44 -12.00 12.34 13.20
C ASN A 44 -12.24 10.87 13.54
N GLN A 45 -12.86 10.61 14.70
CA GLN A 45 -13.12 9.24 15.17
C GLN A 45 -13.99 8.45 14.19
N ALA A 46 -15.03 9.04 13.60
CA ALA A 46 -15.89 8.33 12.65
C ALA A 46 -15.15 7.93 11.36
N ALA A 47 -14.17 8.72 10.92
CA ALA A 47 -13.30 8.37 9.81
C ALA A 47 -12.32 7.24 10.21
N LEU A 48 -11.77 7.29 11.42
CA LEU A 48 -10.92 6.23 11.96
C LEU A 48 -11.66 4.90 12.07
N ASP A 49 -12.90 4.91 12.58
CA ASP A 49 -13.76 3.73 12.71
C ASP A 49 -14.10 3.13 11.32
N MET A 50 -14.41 3.97 10.33
CA MET A 50 -14.67 3.54 8.95
C MET A 50 -13.44 2.87 8.33
N VAL A 51 -12.25 3.46 8.51
CA VAL A 51 -11.00 2.88 8.03
C VAL A 51 -10.76 1.53 8.68
N ASP A 52 -10.90 1.46 10.00
CA ASP A 52 -10.66 0.26 10.79
C ASP A 52 -11.61 -0.89 10.42
N GLU A 53 -12.87 -0.58 10.17
CA GLU A 53 -13.87 -1.53 9.69
C GLU A 53 -13.56 -2.03 8.27
N THR A 54 -13.12 -1.13 7.38
CA THR A 54 -12.66 -1.52 6.03
C THR A 54 -11.45 -2.46 6.11
N ILE A 55 -10.55 -2.24 7.05
CA ILE A 55 -9.38 -3.11 7.28
C ILE A 55 -9.80 -4.48 7.78
N ARG A 56 -10.73 -4.54 8.74
CA ARG A 56 -11.28 -5.80 9.25
C ARG A 56 -11.87 -6.63 8.11
N GLU A 57 -12.74 -6.02 7.32
CA GLU A 57 -13.39 -6.70 6.21
C GLU A 57 -12.39 -7.13 5.13
N SER A 58 -11.38 -6.28 4.84
CA SER A 58 -10.27 -6.60 3.94
C SER A 58 -9.53 -7.85 4.42
N VAL A 59 -9.14 -7.90 5.69
CA VAL A 59 -8.44 -9.04 6.30
C VAL A 59 -9.31 -10.30 6.30
N ASP A 60 -10.59 -10.18 6.67
CA ASP A 60 -11.52 -11.32 6.72
C ASP A 60 -11.77 -11.93 5.34
N ALA A 61 -11.88 -11.10 4.30
CA ALA A 61 -12.22 -11.55 2.95
C ALA A 61 -11.02 -12.08 2.16
N GLN A 62 -9.81 -11.60 2.47
CA GLN A 62 -8.61 -11.85 1.69
C GLN A 62 -7.77 -13.00 2.21
N ARG A 63 -6.93 -13.56 1.34
CA ARG A 63 -5.93 -14.56 1.69
C ARG A 63 -4.78 -13.90 2.43
N ASP A 64 -4.41 -14.51 3.55
CA ASP A 64 -3.14 -14.24 4.22
C ASP A 64 -1.95 -14.64 3.34
N ILE A 65 -1.05 -13.70 3.10
CA ILE A 65 0.14 -13.90 2.29
C ILE A 65 1.36 -14.35 3.11
N ARG A 66 1.22 -14.49 4.43
CA ARG A 66 2.31 -14.79 5.37
C ARG A 66 1.91 -15.83 6.43
N MET A 67 1.46 -16.99 5.97
CA MET A 67 0.96 -18.07 6.83
C MET A 67 1.95 -18.61 7.89
N ASP A 68 3.25 -18.35 7.73
CA ASP A 68 4.29 -18.75 8.70
C ASP A 68 4.54 -17.68 9.79
N ASP A 69 4.05 -16.45 9.56
CA ASP A 69 4.14 -15.34 10.52
C ASP A 69 2.86 -15.32 11.38
N ALA A 70 2.92 -14.72 12.57
CA ALA A 70 1.75 -14.61 13.43
C ALA A 70 0.79 -13.53 12.89
N GLY A 71 -0.52 -13.75 13.02
CA GLY A 71 -1.56 -12.82 12.57
C GLY A 71 -1.95 -13.03 11.11
N HIS A 72 -2.46 -11.97 10.49
CA HIS A 72 -2.89 -11.97 9.10
C HIS A 72 -2.31 -10.76 8.37
N LEU A 73 -1.76 -10.97 7.16
CA LEU A 73 -1.35 -9.90 6.27
C LEU A 73 -1.94 -10.10 4.87
N SER A 74 -2.76 -9.17 4.41
CA SER A 74 -3.37 -9.20 3.07
C SER A 74 -2.73 -8.15 2.17
N LEU A 75 -2.36 -8.52 0.93
CA LEU A 75 -1.89 -7.55 -0.07
C LEU A 75 -3.06 -6.82 -0.72
N ASN A 76 -2.89 -5.52 -0.93
CA ASN A 76 -3.87 -4.64 -1.56
C ASN A 76 -3.25 -3.87 -2.74
N GLY A 77 -4.05 -3.65 -3.78
CA GLY A 77 -3.63 -2.95 -4.99
C GLY A 77 -2.91 -3.83 -6.01
N PHE A 78 -1.97 -3.23 -6.74
CA PHE A 78 -1.22 -3.91 -7.79
C PHE A 78 -0.13 -4.82 -7.22
N THR A 79 0.05 -6.00 -7.83
CA THR A 79 1.08 -6.96 -7.45
C THR A 79 1.96 -7.34 -8.64
N ALA A 80 3.11 -7.95 -8.34
CA ALA A 80 3.99 -8.54 -9.34
C ALA A 80 3.64 -10.01 -9.68
N GLY A 81 2.57 -10.55 -9.09
CA GLY A 81 2.16 -11.95 -9.23
C GLY A 81 3.18 -12.97 -8.71
N SER A 82 2.97 -14.23 -9.09
CA SER A 82 3.86 -15.35 -8.75
C SER A 82 5.29 -15.11 -9.23
N ARG A 83 6.28 -15.70 -8.55
CA ARG A 83 7.68 -15.66 -9.00
C ARG A 83 7.87 -16.39 -10.33
N ASN A 84 7.16 -17.50 -10.51
CA ASN A 84 7.30 -18.37 -11.68
C ASN A 84 6.44 -17.91 -12.87
N ALA A 85 5.48 -17.02 -12.62
CA ALA A 85 4.63 -16.43 -13.65
C ALA A 85 4.33 -14.95 -13.29
N PRO A 86 5.33 -14.05 -13.41
CA PRO A 86 5.17 -12.66 -13.02
C PRO A 86 4.12 -11.97 -13.89
N LYS A 87 3.16 -11.30 -13.25
CA LYS A 87 2.09 -10.54 -13.92
C LYS A 87 1.87 -9.24 -13.16
N PHE A 88 1.74 -8.13 -13.88
CA PHE A 88 1.30 -6.88 -13.31
C PHE A 88 -0.23 -6.87 -13.34
N HIS A 89 -0.87 -7.03 -12.18
CA HIS A 89 -2.32 -7.04 -12.08
C HIS A 89 -2.75 -6.65 -10.67
N TRP A 90 -4.00 -6.20 -10.54
CA TRP A 90 -4.68 -6.10 -9.26
C TRP A 90 -4.64 -7.44 -8.49
N ALA A 91 -4.43 -7.39 -7.18
CA ALA A 91 -4.43 -8.54 -6.31
C ALA A 91 -5.74 -9.33 -6.43
N LYS A 92 -5.65 -10.62 -6.74
CA LYS A 92 -6.79 -11.55 -6.80
C LYS A 92 -6.74 -12.48 -5.59
N ASN A 93 -6.90 -11.90 -4.41
CA ASN A 93 -6.72 -12.59 -3.13
C ASN A 93 -8.00 -12.64 -2.28
N ILE A 94 -9.14 -12.16 -2.75
CA ILE A 94 -10.42 -12.39 -2.08
C ILE A 94 -10.77 -13.87 -2.26
N ILE A 95 -10.83 -14.62 -1.17
CA ILE A 95 -10.99 -16.09 -1.18
C ILE A 95 -12.31 -16.56 -0.55
N HIS A 96 -13.01 -15.66 0.14
CA HIS A 96 -14.23 -16.04 0.82
C HIS A 96 -15.37 -16.28 -0.18
N ARG A 97 -15.94 -17.50 -0.18
CA ARG A 97 -16.89 -17.98 -1.21
C ARG A 97 -18.18 -17.16 -1.30
N ASN A 98 -18.48 -16.38 -0.27
CA ASN A 98 -19.69 -15.55 -0.21
C ASN A 98 -19.52 -14.19 -0.91
N TYR A 99 -18.32 -13.83 -1.38
CA TYR A 99 -18.15 -12.60 -2.15
C TYR A 99 -18.54 -12.84 -3.61
N THR A 100 -19.55 -12.11 -4.07
CA THR A 100 -19.81 -11.98 -5.50
C THR A 100 -18.73 -11.10 -6.16
N ASP A 101 -18.65 -11.11 -7.48
CA ASP A 101 -17.76 -10.20 -8.22
C ASP A 101 -18.08 -8.72 -7.93
N ASP A 102 -19.34 -8.39 -7.63
CA ASP A 102 -19.76 -7.03 -7.28
C ASP A 102 -19.31 -6.65 -5.86
N ASP A 103 -19.48 -7.55 -4.90
CA ASP A 103 -19.00 -7.34 -3.52
C ASP A 103 -17.47 -7.19 -3.49
N ALA A 104 -16.76 -7.99 -4.28
CA ALA A 104 -15.32 -7.89 -4.44
C ALA A 104 -14.90 -6.53 -5.02
N LYS A 105 -15.63 -6.00 -6.01
CA LYS A 105 -15.37 -4.67 -6.57
C LYS A 105 -15.61 -3.56 -5.55
N LYS A 106 -16.70 -3.64 -4.79
CA LYS A 106 -17.04 -2.69 -3.71
C LYS A 106 -15.99 -2.69 -2.61
N LEU A 107 -15.56 -3.87 -2.14
CA LEU A 107 -14.50 -3.99 -1.15
C LEU A 107 -13.18 -3.40 -1.67
N ASN A 108 -12.77 -3.76 -2.89
CA ASN A 108 -11.57 -3.19 -3.52
C ASN A 108 -11.64 -1.66 -3.61
N TYR A 109 -12.82 -1.09 -3.89
CA TYR A 109 -13.02 0.35 -3.93
C TYR A 109 -12.84 0.97 -2.54
N ARG A 110 -13.52 0.45 -1.52
CA ARG A 110 -13.41 0.94 -0.14
C ARG A 110 -11.97 0.87 0.39
N VAL A 111 -11.29 -0.24 0.13
CA VAL A 111 -9.88 -0.41 0.48
C VAL A 111 -9.02 0.63 -0.25
N SER A 112 -9.19 0.79 -1.55
CA SER A 112 -8.42 1.80 -2.32
C SER A 112 -8.69 3.22 -1.83
N ALA A 113 -9.94 3.53 -1.46
CA ALA A 113 -10.34 4.84 -0.93
C ALA A 113 -9.71 5.09 0.45
N THR A 114 -9.66 4.05 1.28
CA THR A 114 -8.97 4.05 2.58
C THR A 114 -7.47 4.30 2.41
N PHE A 115 -6.81 3.62 1.46
CA PHE A 115 -5.40 3.89 1.15
C PHE A 115 -5.19 5.30 0.58
N ALA A 116 -6.11 5.81 -0.24
CA ALA A 116 -6.04 7.17 -0.76
C ALA A 116 -6.20 8.22 0.35
N LEU A 117 -7.15 8.01 1.29
CA LEU A 117 -7.29 8.83 2.49
C LEU A 117 -5.99 8.84 3.30
N PHE A 118 -5.45 7.65 3.58
CA PHE A 118 -4.20 7.52 4.32
C PHE A 118 -3.03 8.20 3.59
N TRP A 119 -2.90 8.07 2.27
CA TRP A 119 -1.86 8.76 1.51
C TRP A 119 -1.97 10.28 1.62
N ASN A 120 -3.19 10.82 1.60
CA ASN A 120 -3.41 12.25 1.77
C ASN A 120 -3.09 12.72 3.19
N MET A 121 -3.32 11.90 4.22
CA MET A 121 -2.83 12.15 5.58
C MET A 121 -1.30 12.11 5.66
N VAL A 122 -0.65 11.10 5.06
CA VAL A 122 0.83 11.02 5.01
C VAL A 122 1.42 12.29 4.41
N LYS A 123 0.87 12.79 3.29
CA LYS A 123 1.33 14.04 2.67
C LYS A 123 1.13 15.28 3.54
N GLY A 124 0.14 15.27 4.44
CA GLY A 124 -0.14 16.38 5.35
C GLY A 124 0.68 16.33 6.65
N THR A 125 1.28 15.19 6.98
CA THR A 125 1.87 14.95 8.31
C THR A 125 3.34 14.50 8.27
N ALA A 126 3.72 13.65 7.33
CA ALA A 126 5.08 13.07 7.31
C ALA A 126 6.14 14.10 6.87
N PRO A 127 7.42 13.92 7.27
CA PRO A 127 8.51 14.77 6.80
C PRO A 127 8.67 14.74 5.29
N GLU A 128 9.20 15.82 4.73
CA GLU A 128 9.44 15.94 3.28
C GLU A 128 10.30 14.80 2.72
N ASP A 129 11.29 14.32 3.47
CA ASP A 129 12.12 13.17 3.08
C ASP A 129 11.29 11.94 2.74
N VAL A 130 10.28 11.63 3.57
CA VAL A 130 9.37 10.49 3.35
C VAL A 130 8.48 10.75 2.15
N ILE A 131 7.88 11.94 2.06
CA ILE A 131 6.95 12.28 0.97
C ILE A 131 7.68 12.27 -0.37
N ASN A 132 8.88 12.86 -0.42
CA ASN A 132 9.68 12.99 -1.63
C ASN A 132 10.20 11.63 -2.11
N ASP A 133 10.54 10.72 -1.20
CA ASP A 133 10.93 9.35 -1.56
C ASP A 133 9.84 8.62 -2.36
N PHE A 134 8.59 8.65 -1.88
CA PHE A 134 7.44 8.12 -2.63
C PHE A 134 7.18 8.87 -3.94
N LYS A 135 7.23 10.22 -3.94
CA LYS A 135 7.03 11.02 -5.15
C LYS A 135 8.05 10.70 -6.23
N GLN A 136 9.33 10.59 -5.86
CA GLN A 136 10.40 10.23 -6.79
C GLN A 136 10.21 8.82 -7.33
N PHE A 137 9.84 7.85 -6.48
CA PHE A 137 9.49 6.51 -6.93
C PHE A 137 8.37 6.51 -7.98
N LEU A 138 7.29 7.23 -7.71
CA LEU A 138 6.13 7.32 -8.61
C LEU A 138 6.48 8.02 -9.92
N LEU A 139 7.24 9.13 -9.86
CA LEU A 139 7.71 9.87 -11.03
C LEU A 139 8.63 9.02 -11.91
N ASN A 140 9.62 8.37 -11.30
CA ASN A 140 10.65 7.59 -12.02
C ASN A 140 10.09 6.33 -12.66
N THR A 141 9.02 5.75 -12.11
CA THR A 141 8.41 4.53 -12.64
C THR A 141 7.21 4.80 -13.54
N GLY A 142 6.51 5.93 -13.35
CA GLY A 142 5.23 6.19 -14.00
C GLY A 142 4.17 5.14 -13.69
N ILE A 143 4.32 4.40 -12.59
CA ILE A 143 3.44 3.29 -12.23
C ILE A 143 2.02 3.77 -11.92
N ALA A 144 1.04 2.92 -12.22
CA ALA A 144 -0.36 3.18 -11.89
C ALA A 144 -0.56 3.44 -10.40
N ARG A 145 -1.56 4.26 -10.06
CA ARG A 145 -2.00 4.48 -8.68
C ARG A 145 -2.88 3.34 -8.21
N MET A 146 -3.08 3.15 -6.92
CA MET A 146 -4.06 2.18 -6.42
C MET A 146 -5.48 2.69 -6.72
N ASP A 147 -6.01 2.28 -7.87
CA ASP A 147 -7.20 2.86 -8.50
C ASP A 147 -8.43 1.95 -8.45
N SER A 148 -8.40 0.93 -7.57
CA SER A 148 -9.43 -0.10 -7.47
C SER A 148 -9.68 -0.83 -8.80
N SER A 149 -8.60 -1.18 -9.51
CA SER A 149 -8.64 -1.84 -10.82
C SER A 149 -9.41 -1.02 -11.87
N GLY A 150 -9.17 0.29 -11.90
CA GLY A 150 -9.76 1.23 -12.85
C GLY A 150 -11.11 1.83 -12.44
N GLN A 151 -11.61 1.57 -11.22
CA GLN A 151 -12.85 2.18 -10.72
C GLN A 151 -12.65 3.64 -10.27
N MET A 152 -11.41 4.03 -9.93
CA MET A 152 -11.06 5.41 -9.58
C MET A 152 -10.27 6.03 -10.73
N SER A 153 -10.91 6.96 -11.45
CA SER A 153 -10.21 7.70 -12.50
C SER A 153 -9.21 8.69 -11.90
N TYR A 154 -8.07 8.85 -12.56
CA TYR A 154 -7.05 9.82 -12.18
C TYR A 154 -6.35 10.41 -13.42
N ASP A 155 -5.81 11.60 -13.26
CA ASP A 155 -5.12 12.36 -14.30
C ASP A 155 -3.65 11.92 -14.47
N LYS A 156 -2.92 12.57 -15.37
CA LYS A 156 -1.51 12.26 -15.62
C LYS A 156 -0.59 12.48 -14.39
N ASN A 157 -1.03 13.24 -13.40
CA ASN A 157 -0.29 13.53 -12.18
C ASN A 157 -0.66 12.55 -11.04
N GLY A 158 -1.59 11.63 -11.28
CA GLY A 158 -2.11 10.72 -10.25
C GLY A 158 -3.23 11.33 -9.41
N LYS A 159 -3.78 12.49 -9.80
CA LYS A 159 -4.89 13.14 -9.09
C LYS A 159 -6.23 12.64 -9.60
N GLY A 160 -7.10 12.22 -8.70
CA GLY A 160 -8.41 11.66 -9.01
C GLY A 160 -9.47 12.12 -8.03
N SER A 161 -10.53 11.32 -7.95
CA SER A 161 -11.55 11.46 -6.92
C SER A 161 -11.85 10.12 -6.28
N TYR A 162 -12.10 10.13 -4.97
CA TYR A 162 -12.56 8.95 -4.24
C TYR A 162 -13.59 9.38 -3.18
N THR A 163 -14.47 8.45 -2.82
CA THR A 163 -15.50 8.66 -1.80
C THR A 163 -15.27 7.71 -0.64
N VAL A 164 -15.42 8.23 0.57
CA VAL A 164 -15.47 7.45 1.81
C VAL A 164 -16.82 7.67 2.50
N GLU A 165 -17.31 6.70 3.24
CA GLU A 165 -18.60 6.77 3.96
C GLU A 165 -18.34 6.98 5.45
N ILE A 166 -18.40 8.23 5.91
CA ILE A 166 -18.06 8.58 7.29
C ILE A 166 -19.35 8.62 8.11
N GLY A 167 -19.33 8.02 9.31
CA GLY A 167 -20.45 8.10 10.24
C GLY A 167 -20.80 9.55 10.60
N ASP A 168 -22.08 9.87 10.70
CA ASP A 168 -22.54 11.23 11.01
C ASP A 168 -22.88 11.46 12.49
N GLY A 169 -22.46 10.55 13.36
CA GLY A 169 -22.79 10.53 14.79
C GLY A 169 -24.11 9.83 15.12
N SER A 170 -24.83 9.33 14.11
CA SER A 170 -25.98 8.42 14.26
C SER A 170 -25.63 7.02 13.73
N SER A 171 -26.62 6.13 13.62
CA SER A 171 -26.47 4.83 12.96
C SER A 171 -26.37 4.92 11.43
N SER A 172 -26.21 6.13 10.86
CA SER A 172 -26.05 6.35 9.41
C SER A 172 -24.66 6.85 9.02
N THR A 173 -24.27 6.58 7.77
CA THR A 173 -23.07 7.12 7.15
C THR A 173 -23.41 8.18 6.11
N LYS A 174 -22.48 9.11 5.87
CA LYS A 174 -22.56 10.12 4.81
C LYS A 174 -21.39 9.97 3.85
N PRO A 175 -21.63 10.01 2.52
CA PRO A 175 -20.55 9.99 1.55
C PRO A 175 -19.79 11.32 1.59
N PHE A 176 -18.48 11.24 1.72
CA PHE A 176 -17.56 12.36 1.58
C PHE A 176 -16.63 12.12 0.40
N THR A 177 -16.73 12.97 -0.63
CA THR A 177 -15.95 12.84 -1.86
C THR A 177 -14.80 13.83 -1.86
N PHE A 178 -13.57 13.31 -1.91
CA PHE A 178 -12.38 14.10 -2.16
C PHE A 178 -12.17 14.23 -3.67
N LYS A 179 -11.93 15.45 -4.16
CA LYS A 179 -11.76 15.77 -5.59
C LYS A 179 -10.40 16.42 -5.84
N ASP A 180 -9.82 16.14 -7.00
CA ASP A 180 -8.50 16.66 -7.43
C ASP A 180 -7.36 16.38 -6.43
N VAL A 181 -7.40 15.21 -5.79
CA VAL A 181 -6.40 14.77 -4.81
C VAL A 181 -5.62 13.59 -5.35
N GLU A 182 -4.35 13.46 -4.97
CA GLU A 182 -3.56 12.29 -5.38
C GLU A 182 -4.14 11.00 -4.80
N LEU A 183 -4.27 9.99 -5.65
CA LEU A 183 -4.50 8.61 -5.23
C LEU A 183 -3.20 8.01 -4.64
N SER A 184 -3.36 6.96 -3.85
CA SER A 184 -2.28 6.30 -3.14
C SER A 184 -1.24 5.63 -4.07
N PRO A 185 -0.03 5.35 -3.54
CA PRO A 185 0.93 4.44 -4.18
C PRO A 185 0.28 3.13 -4.64
N PRO A 186 0.86 2.41 -5.63
CA PRO A 186 0.23 1.29 -6.34
C PRO A 186 -0.23 0.13 -5.46
N CYS A 187 0.39 -0.06 -4.30
CA CYS A 187 0.18 -1.22 -3.46
C CYS A 187 0.41 -0.93 -1.99
N GLY A 188 -0.17 -1.76 -1.16
CA GLY A 188 -0.01 -1.75 0.28
C GLY A 188 -0.45 -3.08 0.89
N ALA A 189 -0.56 -3.11 2.22
CA ALA A 189 -1.08 -4.26 2.93
C ALA A 189 -2.05 -3.83 4.04
N SER A 190 -3.07 -4.64 4.27
CA SER A 190 -3.93 -4.61 5.47
C SER A 190 -3.45 -5.71 6.40
N ALA A 191 -3.48 -5.46 7.71
CA ALA A 191 -3.02 -6.43 8.69
C ALA A 191 -3.90 -6.45 9.94
N GLU A 192 -4.02 -7.64 10.53
CA GLU A 192 -4.55 -7.85 11.87
C GLU A 192 -3.59 -8.74 12.66
N ASN A 193 -3.16 -8.29 13.83
CA ASN A 193 -2.28 -9.01 14.74
C ASN A 193 -0.98 -9.52 14.08
N TYR A 194 -0.57 -8.89 12.98
CA TYR A 194 0.58 -9.32 12.21
C TYR A 194 1.87 -9.00 12.97
N ALA A 195 2.63 -10.06 13.27
CA ALA A 195 3.92 -9.95 13.92
C ALA A 195 4.97 -10.77 13.17
N ARG A 196 6.16 -10.19 13.03
CA ARG A 196 7.26 -10.80 12.30
C ARG A 196 8.59 -10.51 12.98
N PHE A 197 9.45 -11.52 13.01
CA PHE A 197 10.80 -11.44 13.53
C PHE A 197 11.62 -10.33 12.84
N ILE A 198 12.74 -9.93 13.46
CA ILE A 198 13.60 -8.86 12.93
C ILE A 198 14.13 -9.23 11.53
N HIS A 199 13.81 -8.40 10.54
CA HIS A 199 14.12 -8.63 9.14
C HIS A 199 14.42 -7.31 8.41
N ARG A 200 14.72 -7.42 7.11
CA ARG A 200 14.91 -6.29 6.19
C ARG A 200 14.05 -6.50 4.97
N GLU A 201 13.53 -5.41 4.41
CA GLU A 201 12.72 -5.45 3.20
C GLU A 201 13.29 -4.52 2.13
N ALA A 202 13.66 -5.12 1.01
CA ALA A 202 14.05 -4.37 -0.17
C ALA A 202 12.81 -3.82 -0.87
N GLN A 203 12.69 -2.50 -0.90
CA GLN A 203 11.63 -1.77 -1.59
C GLN A 203 12.23 -0.85 -2.67
N PRO A 204 11.44 -0.38 -3.65
CA PRO A 204 11.91 0.52 -4.70
C PRO A 204 12.05 1.99 -4.24
N HIS A 205 11.63 2.28 -3.01
CA HIS A 205 11.77 3.52 -2.27
C HIS A 205 12.42 3.20 -0.89
N GLU A 206 12.86 4.22 -0.18
CA GLU A 206 13.62 4.10 1.08
C GLU A 206 12.72 3.86 2.30
N PHE A 207 11.61 4.59 2.39
CA PHE A 207 10.72 4.60 3.54
C PHE A 207 9.47 3.75 3.32
N SER A 208 9.09 3.02 4.36
CA SER A 208 7.74 2.48 4.50
C SER A 208 6.95 3.32 5.49
N VAL A 209 5.64 3.30 5.34
CA VAL A 209 4.71 4.00 6.24
C VAL A 209 3.60 3.05 6.63
N SER A 210 3.25 3.02 7.90
CA SER A 210 2.14 2.23 8.44
C SER A 210 1.25 3.08 9.32
N TRP A 211 -0.01 2.70 9.44
CA TRP A 211 -0.98 3.29 10.34
C TRP A 211 -1.71 2.17 11.08
N THR A 212 -1.48 2.12 12.39
CA THR A 212 -2.28 1.28 13.30
C THR A 212 -3.55 2.05 13.62
N THR A 213 -4.71 1.53 13.22
CA THR A 213 -6.00 2.21 13.32
C THR A 213 -6.67 1.88 14.64
N SER A 214 -6.74 0.60 15.00
CA SER A 214 -7.28 0.13 16.26
C SER A 214 -6.28 -0.73 17.02
N ARG A 215 -6.41 -0.65 18.34
CA ARG A 215 -5.81 -1.56 19.30
C ARG A 215 -6.84 -1.79 20.40
N PHE A 216 -7.28 -3.02 20.57
CA PHE A 216 -8.27 -3.41 21.57
C PHE A 216 -7.70 -4.49 22.49
N ASN A 217 -8.09 -4.45 23.75
CA ASN A 217 -7.69 -5.41 24.75
C ASN A 217 -8.76 -5.56 25.83
N SER A 218 -9.33 -6.75 25.94
CA SER A 218 -10.25 -7.14 27.02
C SER A 218 -9.67 -8.24 27.92
N ALA A 219 -8.39 -8.60 27.76
CA ALA A 219 -7.73 -9.62 28.56
C ALA A 219 -7.27 -9.13 29.95
N GLY A 220 -7.47 -7.85 30.26
CA GLY A 220 -7.11 -7.25 31.56
C GLY A 220 -5.60 -7.07 31.77
N LEU A 221 -4.77 -7.32 30.76
CA LEU A 221 -3.34 -7.02 30.81
C LEU A 221 -3.07 -5.54 30.53
N PRO A 222 -2.07 -4.91 31.17
CA PRO A 222 -1.64 -3.56 30.79
C PRO A 222 -1.10 -3.52 29.36
N ASP A 223 -1.31 -2.41 28.64
CA ASP A 223 -0.85 -2.23 27.25
C ASP A 223 0.65 -2.49 27.06
N SER A 224 1.45 -2.13 28.06
CA SER A 224 2.90 -2.34 28.07
C SER A 224 3.31 -3.83 28.06
N GLN A 225 2.37 -4.74 28.34
CA GLN A 225 2.57 -6.19 28.36
C GLN A 225 1.94 -6.91 27.17
N LEU A 226 1.16 -6.22 26.32
CA LEU A 226 0.41 -6.84 25.22
C LEU A 226 1.26 -7.28 24.03
N GLY A 227 2.54 -6.89 23.99
CA GLY A 227 3.40 -7.13 22.83
C GLY A 227 2.97 -6.27 21.63
N GLY A 228 3.12 -6.80 20.41
CA GLY A 228 2.75 -6.08 19.18
C GLY A 228 3.54 -4.80 18.90
N ASN A 229 4.63 -4.54 19.64
CA ASN A 229 5.47 -3.35 19.54
C ASN A 229 6.33 -3.39 18.28
N PHE A 230 6.55 -2.24 17.67
CA PHE A 230 7.40 -2.10 16.49
C PHE A 230 8.85 -1.78 16.90
N PHE A 231 9.81 -2.28 16.14
CA PHE A 231 11.23 -2.09 16.41
C PHE A 231 11.95 -1.58 15.17
N ILE A 232 12.78 -0.56 15.35
CA ILE A 232 13.85 -0.24 14.40
C ILE A 232 15.15 -0.76 15.03
N ALA A 233 15.29 -2.08 14.98
CA ALA A 233 16.29 -2.85 15.72
C ALA A 233 17.73 -2.46 15.38
N GLN A 234 18.00 -1.98 14.16
CA GLN A 234 19.31 -1.45 13.76
C GLN A 234 19.84 -0.38 14.71
N TYR A 235 18.95 0.39 15.35
CA TYR A 235 19.29 1.50 16.23
C TYR A 235 18.86 1.24 17.69
N GLY A 236 18.45 0.01 18.03
CA GLY A 236 17.96 -0.30 19.37
C GLY A 236 16.70 0.47 19.77
N ILE A 237 15.82 0.78 18.82
CA ILE A 237 14.61 1.57 19.07
C ILE A 237 13.42 0.63 19.21
N ARG A 238 12.66 0.80 20.29
CA ARG A 238 11.32 0.25 20.46
C ARG A 238 10.29 1.36 20.38
N ILE A 239 9.23 1.13 19.62
CA ILE A 239 8.03 1.95 19.55
C ILE A 239 6.90 1.14 20.16
N GLN A 240 6.39 1.59 21.31
CA GLN A 240 5.25 0.93 21.93
C GLN A 240 4.01 1.19 21.07
N SER A 241 3.34 0.10 20.70
CA SER A 241 2.20 0.20 19.79
C SER A 241 1.01 0.88 20.47
N ALA A 242 0.28 1.68 19.72
CA ALA A 242 -0.96 2.30 20.18
C ALA A 242 -1.91 2.43 18.99
N ALA A 243 -3.21 2.56 19.26
CA ALA A 243 -4.18 2.89 18.23
C ALA A 243 -3.87 4.26 17.61
N ASN A 244 -4.47 4.54 16.46
CA ASN A 244 -4.33 5.80 15.72
C ASN A 244 -2.87 6.31 15.58
N THR A 245 -1.93 5.41 15.33
CA THR A 245 -0.49 5.72 15.27
C THR A 245 0.05 5.52 13.86
N MET A 246 0.68 6.56 13.29
CA MET A 246 1.43 6.47 12.04
C MET A 246 2.93 6.33 12.33
N ILE A 247 3.57 5.35 11.69
CA ILE A 247 5.01 5.11 11.80
C ILE A 247 5.63 5.14 10.41
N CYS A 248 6.67 5.93 10.21
CA CYS A 248 7.55 5.83 9.04
C CYS A 248 8.89 5.21 9.46
N TRP A 249 9.47 4.36 8.62
CA TRP A 249 10.80 3.78 8.87
C TRP A 249 11.50 3.43 7.58
N ARG A 250 12.83 3.33 7.61
CA ARG A 250 13.61 2.82 6.48
C ARG A 250 13.43 1.31 6.38
N SER A 251 12.74 0.83 5.34
CA SER A 251 12.40 -0.60 5.20
C SER A 251 13.63 -1.49 5.03
N ARG A 252 14.73 -0.90 4.55
CA ARG A 252 16.01 -1.58 4.37
C ARG A 252 16.80 -1.71 5.66
N GLU A 253 16.41 -1.10 6.76
CA GLU A 253 17.06 -1.31 8.06
C GLU A 253 16.44 -2.50 8.80
N TRP A 254 17.14 -3.05 9.78
CA TRP A 254 16.60 -4.15 10.59
C TRP A 254 15.40 -3.66 11.41
N HIS A 255 14.24 -4.26 11.18
CA HIS A 255 12.99 -3.92 11.86
C HIS A 255 12.08 -5.13 12.03
N GLY A 256 11.06 -5.02 12.87
CA GLY A 256 10.07 -6.07 13.06
C GLY A 256 9.05 -5.72 14.14
N THR A 257 8.13 -6.65 14.38
CA THR A 257 7.04 -6.46 15.34
C THR A 257 7.06 -7.62 16.33
N SER A 258 7.09 -7.34 17.63
CA SER A 258 7.05 -8.40 18.65
C SER A 258 5.72 -9.15 18.60
N LEU A 259 5.75 -10.44 18.94
CA LEU A 259 4.54 -11.24 19.14
C LEU A 259 3.58 -10.57 20.14
N HIS A 260 2.30 -10.80 19.92
CA HIS A 260 1.24 -10.46 20.86
C HIS A 260 1.23 -11.48 22.00
N THR A 261 1.01 -11.04 23.23
CA THR A 261 0.93 -11.92 24.41
C THR A 261 -0.48 -12.46 24.65
N VAL A 262 -1.49 -11.83 24.04
CA VAL A 262 -2.89 -12.24 24.13
C VAL A 262 -3.30 -12.90 22.83
N CYS A 263 -3.92 -14.07 22.93
CA CYS A 263 -4.58 -14.75 21.83
C CYS A 263 -5.92 -15.34 22.29
N GLY A 264 -6.83 -15.60 21.34
CA GLY A 264 -8.12 -16.23 21.61
C GLY A 264 -9.31 -15.28 21.66
N VAL A 265 -10.44 -15.83 22.07
CA VAL A 265 -11.75 -15.19 22.11
C VAL A 265 -12.40 -15.34 23.49
N ASP A 266 -13.30 -14.43 23.84
CA ASP A 266 -14.14 -14.54 25.03
C ASP A 266 -15.18 -15.66 24.90
N SER A 267 -15.96 -15.88 25.96
CA SER A 267 -17.04 -16.88 25.98
C SER A 267 -18.12 -16.68 24.91
N ARG A 268 -18.20 -15.49 24.29
CA ARG A 268 -19.14 -15.15 23.21
C ARG A 268 -18.48 -15.18 21.83
N GLY A 269 -17.22 -15.62 21.75
CA GLY A 269 -16.46 -15.65 20.51
C GLY A 269 -15.87 -14.31 20.08
N SER A 270 -15.93 -13.27 20.92
CA SER A 270 -15.33 -11.96 20.61
C SER A 270 -13.82 -11.98 20.82
N PRO A 271 -12.99 -11.42 19.92
CA PRO A 271 -11.54 -11.38 20.11
C PRO A 271 -11.14 -10.73 21.44
N LEU A 272 -10.26 -11.37 22.21
CA LEU A 272 -9.72 -10.79 23.45
C LEU A 272 -8.76 -9.63 23.19
N TYR A 273 -8.18 -9.61 21.99
CA TYR A 273 -7.23 -8.61 21.55
C TYR A 273 -7.25 -8.49 20.04
N HIS A 274 -7.09 -7.27 19.54
CA HIS A 274 -6.67 -7.06 18.17
C HIS A 274 -5.80 -5.81 18.02
N GLN A 275 -4.96 -5.81 17.00
CA GLN A 275 -4.27 -4.64 16.48
C GLN A 275 -4.41 -4.66 14.97
N ARG A 276 -5.10 -3.66 14.41
CA ARG A 276 -5.34 -3.55 12.96
C ARG A 276 -4.65 -2.34 12.38
N GLY A 277 -4.28 -2.43 11.12
CA GLY A 277 -3.65 -1.33 10.42
C GLY A 277 -3.39 -1.59 8.94
N ILE A 278 -2.91 -0.54 8.27
CA ILE A 278 -2.50 -0.58 6.87
C ILE A 278 -1.08 -0.07 6.70
N SER A 279 -0.42 -0.44 5.61
CA SER A 279 0.92 0.06 5.29
C SER A 279 1.16 0.22 3.79
N PHE A 280 1.96 1.22 3.43
CA PHE A 280 2.57 1.34 2.13
C PHE A 280 3.87 0.53 2.10
N VAL A 281 3.73 -0.73 1.69
CA VAL A 281 4.85 -1.65 1.44
C VAL A 281 4.83 -2.05 -0.04
N THR A 282 5.95 -1.86 -0.73
CA THR A 282 6.05 -2.08 -2.17
C THR A 282 7.11 -3.12 -2.49
N SER A 283 6.70 -4.23 -3.11
CA SER A 283 7.64 -5.24 -3.58
C SER A 283 8.62 -4.65 -4.58
N ASN A 284 9.93 -4.87 -4.38
CA ASN A 284 10.98 -4.53 -5.33
C ASN A 284 10.80 -5.13 -6.74
N ARG A 285 9.94 -6.13 -6.91
CA ARG A 285 9.62 -6.75 -8.20
C ARG A 285 8.67 -5.90 -9.04
N ILE A 286 7.78 -5.15 -8.40
CA ILE A 286 6.70 -4.40 -9.08
C ILE A 286 7.24 -3.49 -10.19
N PRO A 287 8.29 -2.68 -9.99
CA PRO A 287 8.78 -1.78 -11.04
C PRO A 287 9.27 -2.52 -12.29
N LYS A 288 9.90 -3.68 -12.12
CA LYS A 288 10.37 -4.49 -13.25
C LYS A 288 9.19 -5.04 -14.04
N VAL A 289 8.21 -5.62 -13.36
CA VAL A 289 7.02 -6.20 -14.02
C VAL A 289 6.17 -5.11 -14.68
N TRP A 290 6.01 -3.96 -14.01
CA TRP A 290 5.35 -2.78 -14.57
C TRP A 290 6.01 -2.31 -15.87
N ARG A 291 7.34 -2.15 -15.89
CA ARG A 291 8.04 -1.73 -17.12
C ARG A 291 7.85 -2.71 -18.27
N SER A 292 7.79 -4.01 -17.99
CA SER A 292 7.52 -5.02 -19.02
C SER A 292 6.06 -4.95 -19.51
N TYR A 293 5.12 -4.69 -18.60
CA TYR A 293 3.71 -4.45 -18.93
C TYR A 293 3.54 -3.19 -19.81
N ASP A 294 4.10 -2.05 -19.40
CA ASP A 294 4.01 -0.77 -20.14
C ASP A 294 4.62 -0.84 -21.55
N LYS A 295 5.70 -1.63 -21.71
CA LYS A 295 6.35 -1.85 -23.02
C LYS A 295 5.58 -2.82 -23.92
N GLY A 296 4.48 -3.41 -23.46
CA GLY A 296 3.74 -4.44 -24.18
C GLY A 296 4.49 -5.77 -24.31
N SER A 297 5.63 -5.94 -23.63
CA SER A 297 6.38 -7.20 -23.61
C SER A 297 5.79 -8.24 -22.66
N LEU A 298 4.79 -7.84 -21.87
CA LEU A 298 3.82 -8.73 -21.23
C LEU A 298 2.44 -8.42 -21.85
N SER A 299 2.08 -9.09 -22.94
CA SER A 299 0.72 -8.97 -23.50
C SER A 299 -0.27 -9.81 -22.70
N HIS A 300 -1.53 -9.36 -22.62
CA HIS A 300 -2.66 -10.12 -22.06
C HIS A 300 -2.87 -11.47 -22.79
N GLU A 301 -2.41 -11.62 -24.03
CA GLU A 301 -2.56 -12.85 -24.82
C GLU A 301 -1.71 -14.01 -24.31
N SER A 302 -0.53 -13.74 -23.72
CA SER A 302 0.23 -14.79 -23.03
C SER A 302 -0.48 -15.33 -21.76
N ALA A 303 -1.58 -14.69 -21.34
CA ALA A 303 -2.36 -15.07 -20.16
C ALA A 303 -3.63 -15.88 -20.47
N ALA A 304 -4.18 -15.86 -21.69
CA ALA A 304 -5.38 -16.64 -22.01
C ALA A 304 -5.07 -18.13 -22.24
N GLN A 305 -3.96 -18.43 -22.93
CA GLN A 305 -3.57 -19.82 -23.24
C GLN A 305 -3.13 -20.64 -22.02
N GLN A 306 -2.68 -20.00 -20.93
CA GLN A 306 -2.27 -20.71 -19.71
C GLN A 306 -3.32 -20.75 -18.60
N ILE A 307 -4.40 -19.96 -18.68
CA ILE A 307 -5.39 -19.84 -17.59
C ILE A 307 -6.67 -20.63 -17.86
N PHE A 308 -7.09 -20.85 -19.11
CA PHE A 308 -8.39 -21.48 -19.38
C PHE A 308 -8.38 -22.98 -19.67
N GLY A 309 -7.23 -23.66 -19.78
CA GLY A 309 -7.22 -25.12 -19.97
C GLY A 309 -8.06 -25.62 -21.16
N LEU A 310 -8.34 -24.77 -22.14
CA LEU A 310 -8.88 -25.21 -23.42
C LEU A 310 -7.69 -25.69 -24.26
N ILE A 311 -7.38 -26.97 -24.13
CA ILE A 311 -6.91 -27.71 -25.30
C ILE A 311 -7.96 -27.44 -26.37
N PRO A 312 -7.61 -26.88 -27.55
CA PRO A 312 -8.55 -26.84 -28.66
C PRO A 312 -8.99 -28.28 -28.91
N ASP A 313 -10.28 -28.56 -28.73
CA ASP A 313 -10.87 -29.73 -29.35
C ASP A 313 -10.51 -29.64 -30.84
N PRO A 314 -9.84 -30.66 -31.43
CA PRO A 314 -9.49 -30.67 -32.85
C PRO A 314 -10.69 -30.51 -33.80
N HIS A 315 -11.91 -30.47 -33.28
CA HIS A 315 -13.15 -30.44 -34.06
C HIS A 315 -14.08 -29.24 -33.77
N GLY A 316 -13.61 -28.19 -33.07
CA GLY A 316 -14.40 -26.98 -32.77
C GLY A 316 -14.20 -25.82 -33.75
N ASN A 317 -15.26 -25.44 -34.46
CA ASN A 317 -15.35 -24.44 -35.54
C ASN A 317 -14.43 -23.20 -35.42
N GLN A 318 -13.39 -23.15 -36.24
CA GLN A 318 -12.31 -22.14 -36.29
C GLN A 318 -12.83 -20.71 -36.59
N ASP A 319 -13.92 -20.59 -37.34
CA ASP A 319 -14.40 -19.31 -37.90
C ASP A 319 -14.92 -18.31 -36.85
N ILE A 320 -15.36 -18.78 -35.68
CA ILE A 320 -15.86 -17.90 -34.59
C ILE A 320 -14.69 -17.28 -33.82
N ALA A 321 -13.58 -18.02 -33.67
CA ALA A 321 -12.39 -17.55 -32.96
C ALA A 321 -11.65 -16.47 -33.77
N ASP A 322 -11.57 -16.62 -35.09
CA ASP A 322 -10.88 -15.68 -35.96
C ASP A 322 -11.65 -14.35 -36.09
N GLY A 323 -12.98 -14.38 -36.13
CA GLY A 323 -13.82 -13.16 -36.18
C GLY A 323 -13.80 -12.31 -34.89
N LEU A 324 -13.55 -12.93 -33.73
CA LEU A 324 -13.36 -12.25 -32.44
C LEU A 324 -11.96 -11.65 -32.30
N LYS A 325 -10.95 -12.33 -32.85
CA LYS A 325 -9.56 -11.89 -32.86
C LYS A 325 -9.37 -10.61 -33.69
N ASP A 326 -9.93 -10.56 -34.90
CA ASP A 326 -9.80 -9.39 -35.78
C ASP A 326 -10.46 -8.11 -35.21
N LYS A 327 -11.60 -8.27 -34.51
CA LYS A 327 -12.26 -7.15 -33.83
C LYS A 327 -11.46 -6.63 -32.63
N LEU A 328 -10.83 -7.54 -31.87
CA LEU A 328 -10.01 -7.19 -30.72
C LEU A 328 -8.70 -6.52 -31.16
N ASP A 329 -8.05 -7.05 -32.20
CA ASP A 329 -6.79 -6.53 -32.75
C ASP A 329 -6.99 -5.11 -33.31
N THR A 330 -8.10 -4.86 -34.02
CA THR A 330 -8.41 -3.53 -34.56
C THR A 330 -8.64 -2.49 -33.44
N GLN A 331 -9.31 -2.88 -32.36
CA GLN A 331 -9.58 -2.00 -31.23
C GLN A 331 -8.30 -1.71 -30.43
N VAL A 332 -7.44 -2.72 -30.22
CA VAL A 332 -6.15 -2.62 -29.50
C VAL A 332 -5.13 -1.77 -30.28
N ILE A 333 -5.02 -1.94 -31.60
CA ILE A 333 -4.12 -1.12 -32.44
C ILE A 333 -4.53 0.35 -32.42
N SER A 334 -5.85 0.64 -32.44
CA SER A 334 -6.37 2.01 -32.38
C SER A 334 -6.02 2.70 -31.05
N GLU A 335 -6.06 1.95 -29.94
CA GLU A 335 -5.81 2.47 -28.61
C GLU A 335 -4.32 2.63 -28.31
N HIS A 336 -3.49 1.67 -28.77
CA HIS A 336 -2.04 1.77 -28.70
C HIS A 336 -1.51 2.98 -29.49
N THR A 337 -2.05 3.23 -30.69
CA THR A 337 -1.68 4.38 -31.51
C THR A 337 -2.06 5.71 -30.85
N ARG A 338 -3.24 5.78 -30.21
CA ARG A 338 -3.67 6.96 -29.41
C ARG A 338 -2.76 7.20 -28.20
N ARG A 339 -2.38 6.14 -27.47
CA ARG A 339 -1.51 6.23 -26.28
C ARG A 339 -0.06 6.61 -26.65
N SER A 340 0.48 6.08 -27.75
CA SER A 340 1.82 6.41 -28.25
C SER A 340 1.96 7.88 -28.68
N LYS A 341 0.96 8.41 -29.41
CA LYS A 341 0.92 9.85 -29.76
C LYS A 341 0.86 10.73 -28.50
N ARG A 342 0.07 10.34 -27.50
CA ARG A 342 -0.03 11.05 -26.21
C ARG A 342 1.30 11.07 -25.44
N LYS A 343 2.08 9.98 -25.47
CA LYS A 343 3.42 9.87 -24.86
C LYS A 343 4.44 10.82 -25.48
N LYS A 344 4.48 10.93 -26.82
CA LYS A 344 5.38 11.89 -27.50
C LYS A 344 5.05 13.34 -27.13
N THR A 345 3.76 13.68 -27.04
CA THR A 345 3.34 15.03 -26.59
C THR A 345 3.70 15.29 -25.12
N LEU A 346 3.62 14.28 -24.24
CA LEU A 346 3.97 14.40 -22.82
C LEU A 346 5.47 14.61 -22.61
N MET A 347 6.32 13.85 -23.30
CA MET A 347 7.78 14.01 -23.19
C MET A 347 8.22 15.40 -23.66
N ARG A 348 7.63 15.91 -24.74
CA ARG A 348 7.95 17.25 -25.25
C ARG A 348 7.57 18.35 -24.24
N LYS A 349 6.37 18.28 -23.64
CA LYS A 349 5.91 19.26 -22.66
C LYS A 349 6.71 19.21 -21.34
N ALA A 350 7.15 18.03 -20.92
CA ALA A 350 8.01 17.87 -19.74
C ALA A 350 9.39 18.51 -19.98
N GLN A 351 10.01 18.25 -21.13
CA GLN A 351 11.26 18.91 -21.54
C GLN A 351 11.12 20.43 -21.64
N GLU A 352 10.01 20.93 -22.21
CA GLU A 352 9.73 22.37 -22.30
C GLU A 352 9.61 23.00 -20.89
N SER A 353 9.01 22.29 -19.92
CA SER A 353 8.83 22.79 -18.54
C SER A 353 10.12 22.76 -17.72
N GLU A 354 10.94 21.71 -17.86
CA GLU A 354 12.27 21.63 -17.23
C GLU A 354 13.20 22.72 -17.78
N MET A 355 13.18 22.94 -19.10
CA MET A 355 13.93 24.03 -19.74
C MET A 355 13.49 25.41 -19.26
N ALA A 356 12.18 25.62 -18.99
CA ALA A 356 11.67 26.87 -18.45
C ALA A 356 12.13 27.11 -17.00
N LEU A 357 12.12 26.07 -16.16
CA LEU A 357 12.63 26.12 -14.79
C LEU A 357 14.14 26.39 -14.76
N TYR A 358 14.90 25.71 -15.62
CA TYR A 358 16.35 25.93 -15.74
C TYR A 358 16.68 27.37 -16.16
N LYS A 359 15.98 27.91 -17.16
CA LYS A 359 16.15 29.31 -17.59
C LYS A 359 15.79 30.31 -16.50
N SER A 360 14.71 30.07 -15.76
CA SER A 360 14.32 30.92 -14.62
C SER A 360 15.31 30.87 -13.46
N TRP A 361 16.02 29.76 -13.28
CA TRP A 361 17.07 29.63 -12.27
C TRP A 361 18.34 30.36 -12.71
N MET A 362 18.76 30.17 -13.97
CA MET A 362 19.93 30.84 -14.54
C MET A 362 19.79 32.36 -14.64
N SER A 363 18.57 32.91 -14.72
CA SER A 363 18.35 34.37 -14.74
C SER A 363 18.36 35.02 -13.35
N ARG A 364 18.47 34.23 -12.28
CA ARG A 364 18.53 34.69 -10.88
C ARG A 364 19.93 34.58 -10.28
N ILE A 365 20.89 34.10 -11.08
CA ILE A 365 22.33 34.12 -10.85
C ILE A 365 22.89 35.21 -11.76
#